data_AF-A0A962ZIU7-F1
#
_entry.id   AF-A0A962ZIU7-F1
#
_cell.length_a   1.000
_cell.length_b   1.000
_cell.length_c   1.000
_cell.angle_alpha   90.00
_cell.angle_beta   90.00
_cell.angle_gamma   90.00
#
_symmetry.space_group_name_H-M   'P 1'
#
loop_
_entity.id
_entity.type
_entity.pdbx_description
1 polymer ?
#
loop_
_entity_poly.entity_id
_entity_poly.type
_entity_poly.pdbx_seq_one_letter_code
_entity_poly.pdbx_strand_id
1 'polypeptide(L)'
;NVGNFGIPIIQFRLGEEALVAASFYFLILSVYGFMVGVTAATWHQGAGIRALWMAFKTPAVLAVIPAFLVNWFDWPLPLFVSRAVGLLAGALIPVMLVTLGVQLAGMGMPKVTRDVALSSLVRLLVGPALALLLVAPFALTGIARGAGILQASMPVAVLAALIALEHRLLPDFVTTTALFSTLVSAITLTIVLTLV
;
A
#
# COMPACT_ATOMS: atom_id res chain seq x y z
N ASN A 1 3.42 0.64 2.46
CA ASN A 1 2.69 0.02 3.57
C ASN A 1 1.71 1.04 4.15
N VAL A 2 0.77 1.54 3.34
CA VAL A 2 0.03 2.79 3.65
C VAL A 2 -1.19 2.61 4.54
N GLY A 3 -1.73 1.39 4.64
CA GLY A 3 -2.87 1.09 5.52
C GLY A 3 -2.41 0.79 6.94
N ASN A 4 -1.86 -0.41 7.15
CA ASN A 4 -1.45 -0.95 8.45
C ASN A 4 -0.27 -0.24 9.11
N PHE A 5 0.56 0.50 8.36
CA PHE A 5 1.66 1.29 8.92
C PHE A 5 1.44 2.79 8.75
N GLY A 6 0.97 3.22 7.58
CA GLY A 6 0.70 4.63 7.29
C GLY A 6 -0.38 5.27 8.15
N ILE A 7 -1.56 4.67 8.24
CA ILE A 7 -2.70 5.26 8.98
C ILE A 7 -2.35 5.49 10.46
N PRO A 8 -1.80 4.51 11.21
CA PRO A 8 -1.41 4.73 12.60
C PRO A 8 -0.34 5.81 12.80
N ILE A 9 0.68 5.87 11.93
CA ILE A 9 1.75 6.88 12.01
C ILE A 9 1.19 8.28 11.74
N ILE A 10 0.27 8.40 10.78
CA ILE A 10 -0.38 9.68 10.46
C ILE A 10 -1.28 10.12 11.62
N GLN A 11 -2.07 9.21 12.19
CA GLN A 11 -2.89 9.49 13.37
C GLN A 11 -2.02 9.93 14.54
N PHE A 12 -0.90 9.26 14.78
CA PHE A 12 0.05 9.61 15.84
C PHE A 12 0.60 11.04 15.69
N ARG A 13 0.96 11.45 14.46
CA ARG A 13 1.60 12.75 14.21
C ARG A 13 0.61 13.91 14.04
N LEU A 14 -0.53 13.66 13.39
CA LEU A 14 -1.46 14.69 12.92
C LEU A 14 -2.85 14.61 13.61
N GLY A 15 -3.07 13.64 14.48
CA GLY A 15 -4.32 13.45 15.21
C GLY A 15 -5.41 12.73 14.42
N GLU A 16 -6.57 12.54 15.05
CA GLU A 16 -7.70 11.82 14.46
C GLU A 16 -8.31 12.52 13.25
N GLU A 17 -8.22 13.85 13.20
CA GLU A 17 -8.68 14.65 12.05
C GLU A 17 -7.99 14.25 10.74
N ALA A 18 -6.79 13.69 10.83
CA ALA A 18 -6.04 13.21 9.67
C ALA A 18 -6.49 11.85 9.14
N LEU A 19 -7.31 11.10 9.88
CA LEU A 19 -7.75 9.75 9.48
C LEU A 19 -8.54 9.76 8.18
N VAL A 20 -9.37 10.79 7.97
CA VAL A 20 -10.13 10.95 6.72
C VAL A 20 -9.17 11.10 5.54
N ALA A 21 -8.23 12.05 5.62
CA ALA A 21 -7.23 12.27 4.58
C ALA A 21 -6.35 11.03 4.34
N ALA A 22 -5.88 10.39 5.42
CA ALA A 22 -5.07 9.18 5.35
C ALA A 22 -5.81 8.02 4.67
N SER A 23 -7.11 7.88 4.94
CA SER A 23 -7.97 6.85 4.34
C SER A 23 -8.21 7.09 2.86
N PHE A 24 -8.39 8.35 2.44
CA PHE A 24 -8.47 8.71 1.02
C PHE A 24 -7.18 8.36 0.27
N TYR A 25 -6.02 8.75 0.79
CA TYR A 25 -4.74 8.35 0.20
C TYR A 25 -4.56 6.83 0.18
N PHE A 26 -4.91 6.15 1.27
CA PHE A 26 -4.86 4.69 1.35
C PHE A 26 -5.69 4.04 0.25
N LEU A 27 -6.93 4.49 0.04
CA LEU A 27 -7.82 3.96 -1.00
C LEU A 27 -7.20 4.13 -2.39
N ILE A 28 -6.80 5.35 -2.74
CA ILE A 28 -6.21 5.67 -4.06
C ILE A 28 -4.94 4.84 -4.29
N LEU A 29 -4.03 4.79 -3.30
CA LEU A 29 -2.77 4.06 -3.42
C LEU A 29 -2.97 2.54 -3.45
N SER A 30 -4.04 2.03 -2.82
CA SER A 30 -4.37 0.60 -2.88
C SER A 30 -4.88 0.21 -4.25
N VAL A 31 -5.81 1.01 -4.82
CA VAL A 31 -6.31 0.80 -6.19
C VAL A 31 -5.17 0.90 -7.20
N TYR A 32 -4.34 1.93 -7.09
CA TYR A 32 -3.15 2.08 -7.92
C TYR A 32 -2.16 0.92 -7.73
N GLY A 33 -1.96 0.47 -6.49
CA GLY A 33 -1.11 -0.66 -6.15
C GLY A 33 -1.56 -1.97 -6.79
N PHE A 34 -2.86 -2.26 -6.81
CA PHE A 34 -3.41 -3.40 -7.55
C PHE A 34 -3.24 -3.23 -9.06
N MET A 35 -3.58 -2.05 -9.59
CA MET A 35 -3.49 -1.75 -11.00
C MET A 35 -2.07 -1.94 -11.54
N VAL A 36 -1.09 -1.26 -10.93
CA VAL A 36 0.31 -1.35 -11.35
C VAL A 36 0.91 -2.69 -10.99
N GLY A 37 0.64 -3.21 -9.79
CA GLY A 37 1.21 -4.46 -9.30
C GLY A 37 0.82 -5.64 -10.18
N VAL A 38 -0.48 -5.82 -10.45
CA VAL A 38 -0.97 -6.94 -11.28
C VAL A 38 -0.56 -6.76 -12.73
N THR A 39 -0.56 -5.54 -13.27
CA THR A 39 -0.08 -5.29 -14.64
C THR A 39 1.40 -5.64 -14.77
N ALA A 40 2.25 -5.16 -13.85
CA ALA A 40 3.67 -5.49 -13.82
C ALA A 40 3.88 -7.01 -13.65
N ALA A 41 3.06 -7.64 -12.80
CA ALA A 41 3.15 -9.07 -12.52
C ALA A 41 2.65 -9.98 -13.66
N THR A 42 1.92 -9.45 -14.63
CA THR A 42 1.43 -10.22 -15.79
C THR A 42 2.10 -9.80 -17.09
N TRP A 43 2.95 -8.78 -17.05
CA TRP A 43 3.60 -8.18 -18.22
C TRP A 43 4.43 -9.20 -19.02
N HIS A 44 5.16 -10.07 -18.32
CA HIS A 44 6.01 -11.10 -18.94
C HIS A 44 5.22 -12.19 -19.70
N GLN A 45 3.90 -12.24 -19.55
CA GLN A 45 3.03 -13.21 -20.22
C GLN A 45 2.60 -12.75 -21.64
N GLY A 46 3.29 -11.76 -22.21
CA GLY A 46 3.10 -11.34 -23.61
C GLY A 46 1.87 -10.47 -23.86
N ALA A 47 1.35 -9.86 -22.81
CA ALA A 47 0.02 -9.28 -22.79
C ALA A 47 0.06 -7.78 -22.43
N GLY A 48 0.61 -6.90 -23.28
CA GLY A 48 0.71 -5.45 -22.95
C GLY A 48 -0.63 -4.82 -22.53
N ILE A 49 -1.62 -4.74 -23.45
CA ILE A 49 -2.96 -4.22 -23.13
C ILE A 49 -3.78 -5.20 -22.26
N ARG A 50 -3.50 -6.50 -22.40
CA ARG A 50 -4.26 -7.57 -21.74
C ARG A 50 -3.89 -7.71 -20.26
N ALA A 51 -2.65 -7.39 -19.86
CA ALA A 51 -2.20 -7.29 -18.48
C ALA A 51 -2.93 -6.15 -17.74
N LEU A 52 -3.08 -4.99 -18.40
CA LEU A 52 -3.88 -3.90 -17.85
C LEU A 52 -5.34 -4.31 -17.66
N TRP A 53 -5.92 -5.01 -18.63
CA TRP A 53 -7.28 -5.53 -18.53
C TRP A 53 -7.45 -6.58 -17.42
N MET A 54 -6.42 -7.41 -17.17
CA MET A 54 -6.40 -8.35 -16.06
C MET A 54 -6.38 -7.61 -14.72
N ALA A 55 -5.61 -6.54 -14.61
CA ALA A 55 -5.57 -5.73 -13.40
C ALA A 55 -6.93 -5.07 -13.09
N PHE A 56 -7.61 -4.53 -14.11
CA PHE A 56 -8.98 -3.99 -13.97
C PHE A 56 -10.01 -5.04 -13.54
N LYS A 57 -9.82 -6.31 -13.93
CA LYS A 57 -10.69 -7.42 -13.56
C LYS A 57 -10.41 -8.00 -12.18
N THR A 58 -9.44 -7.47 -11.45
CA THR A 58 -9.17 -7.93 -10.08
C THR A 58 -10.35 -7.57 -9.18
N PRO A 59 -10.84 -8.49 -8.32
CA PRO A 59 -11.98 -8.23 -7.45
C PRO A 59 -11.81 -6.98 -6.59
N ALA A 60 -10.58 -6.68 -6.15
CA ALA A 60 -10.27 -5.51 -5.34
C ALA A 60 -10.52 -4.18 -6.09
N VAL A 61 -10.16 -4.10 -7.36
CA VAL A 61 -10.41 -2.91 -8.20
C VAL A 61 -11.89 -2.82 -8.56
N LEU A 62 -12.52 -3.95 -8.89
CA LEU A 62 -13.95 -4.00 -9.20
C LEU A 62 -14.83 -3.59 -8.01
N ALA A 63 -14.41 -3.91 -6.78
CA ALA A 63 -15.13 -3.56 -5.55
C ALA A 63 -15.20 -2.05 -5.28
N VAL A 64 -14.34 -1.23 -5.91
CA VAL A 64 -14.37 0.23 -5.76
C VAL A 64 -15.67 0.83 -6.27
N ILE A 65 -16.20 0.31 -7.38
CA ILE A 65 -17.43 0.83 -8.01
C ILE A 65 -18.64 0.68 -7.08
N PRO A 66 -19.01 -0.52 -6.60
CA PRO A 66 -20.13 -0.66 -5.68
C PRO A 66 -19.87 0.04 -4.34
N ALA A 67 -18.64 0.05 -3.82
CA ALA A 67 -18.31 0.77 -2.59
C ALA A 67 -18.56 2.28 -2.73
N PHE A 68 -18.15 2.87 -3.86
CA PHE A 68 -18.41 4.27 -4.17
C PHE A 68 -19.91 4.55 -4.31
N LEU A 69 -20.65 3.71 -5.05
CA LEU A 69 -22.10 3.91 -5.22
C LEU A 69 -22.85 3.84 -3.90
N VAL A 70 -22.53 2.87 -3.04
CA VAL A 70 -23.13 2.74 -1.71
C VAL A 70 -22.84 3.98 -0.87
N ASN A 71 -21.60 4.48 -0.89
CA ASN A 71 -21.23 5.68 -0.14
C ASN A 71 -21.88 6.96 -0.71
N TRP A 72 -21.96 7.08 -2.05
CA TRP A 72 -22.49 8.27 -2.73
C TRP A 72 -23.99 8.44 -2.53
N PHE A 73 -24.75 7.34 -2.57
CA PHE A 73 -26.19 7.36 -2.35
C PHE A 73 -26.60 7.20 -0.88
N ASP A 74 -25.63 7.13 0.03
CA ASP A 74 -25.82 6.84 1.46
C ASP A 74 -26.75 5.63 1.68
N TRP A 75 -26.55 4.58 0.86
CA TRP A 75 -27.43 3.43 0.85
C TRP A 75 -27.26 2.61 2.14
N PRO A 76 -28.33 2.39 2.92
CA PRO A 76 -28.23 1.56 4.11
C PRO A 76 -27.97 0.11 3.69
N LEU A 77 -26.77 -0.39 4.01
CA LEU A 77 -26.44 -1.79 3.78
C LEU A 77 -27.22 -2.70 4.75
N PRO A 78 -27.80 -3.82 4.28
CA PRO A 78 -28.36 -4.82 5.17
C PRO A 78 -27.32 -5.29 6.19
N LEU A 79 -27.76 -5.52 7.43
CA LEU A 79 -26.88 -5.84 8.56
C LEU A 79 -25.97 -7.04 8.29
N PHE A 80 -26.43 -8.03 7.53
CA PHE A 80 -25.61 -9.20 7.19
C PHE A 80 -24.43 -8.82 6.26
N VAL A 81 -24.64 -7.92 5.30
CA VAL A 81 -23.62 -7.48 4.35
C VAL A 81 -22.58 -6.64 5.08
N SER A 82 -23.02 -5.65 5.86
CA SER A 82 -22.11 -4.75 6.58
C SER A 82 -21.24 -5.52 7.58
N ARG A 83 -21.81 -6.49 8.30
CA ARG A 83 -21.05 -7.37 9.21
C ARG A 83 -20.07 -8.26 8.46
N ALA A 84 -20.48 -8.91 7.37
CA ALA A 84 -19.61 -9.78 6.60
C ALA A 84 -18.42 -9.01 6.01
N VAL A 85 -18.68 -7.87 5.36
CA VAL A 85 -17.64 -7.00 4.79
C VAL A 85 -16.74 -6.45 5.90
N GLY A 86 -17.31 -6.03 7.03
CA GLY A 86 -16.54 -5.54 8.17
C GLY A 86 -15.58 -6.58 8.76
N LEU A 87 -16.02 -7.83 8.90
CA LEU A 87 -15.17 -8.94 9.36
C LEU A 87 -14.05 -9.24 8.37
N LEU A 88 -14.34 -9.28 7.06
CA LEU A 88 -13.33 -9.49 6.03
C LEU A 88 -12.32 -8.34 5.98
N ALA A 89 -12.78 -7.09 6.10
CA ALA A 89 -11.92 -5.91 6.15
C ALA A 89 -11.00 -5.95 7.38
N GLY A 90 -11.53 -6.33 8.55
CA GLY A 90 -10.75 -6.50 9.78
C GLY A 90 -9.74 -7.66 9.70
N ALA A 91 -10.07 -8.74 8.98
CA ALA A 91 -9.19 -9.88 8.78
C ALA A 91 -8.12 -9.66 7.71
N LEU A 92 -8.30 -8.70 6.81
CA LEU A 92 -7.41 -8.46 5.66
C LEU A 92 -5.95 -8.31 6.10
N ILE A 93 -5.64 -7.31 6.93
CA ILE A 93 -4.26 -7.03 7.37
C ILE A 93 -3.64 -8.23 8.09
N PRO A 94 -4.29 -8.84 9.11
CA PRO A 94 -3.79 -10.06 9.76
C PRO A 94 -3.46 -11.18 8.77
N VAL A 95 -4.36 -11.48 7.84
CA VAL A 95 -4.15 -12.55 6.84
C VAL A 95 -2.98 -12.22 5.92
N MET A 96 -2.86 -10.97 5.47
CA MET A 96 -1.72 -10.54 4.66
C MET A 96 -0.39 -10.71 5.40
N LEU A 97 -0.34 -10.33 6.69
CA LEU A 97 0.87 -10.45 7.51
C LEU A 97 1.23 -11.91 7.83
N VAL A 98 0.25 -12.74 8.13
CA VAL A 98 0.45 -14.19 8.33
C VAL A 98 0.98 -14.82 7.05
N THR A 99 0.40 -14.49 5.89
CA THR A 99 0.85 -15.02 4.59
C THR A 99 2.30 -14.62 4.30
N LEU A 100 2.65 -13.36 4.58
CA LEU A 100 4.04 -12.89 4.46
C LEU A 100 4.97 -13.65 5.43
N GLY A 101 4.53 -13.90 6.67
CA GLY A 101 5.28 -14.68 7.65
C GLY A 101 5.51 -16.14 7.21
N VAL A 102 4.49 -16.78 6.63
CA VAL A 102 4.60 -18.12 6.04
C VAL A 102 5.59 -18.11 4.87
N GLN A 103 5.55 -17.08 4.01
CA GLN A 103 6.52 -16.95 2.93
C GLN A 103 7.96 -16.82 3.45
N LEU A 104 8.16 -15.97 4.46
CA LEU A 104 9.48 -15.81 5.11
C LEU A 104 9.98 -17.13 5.69
N ALA A 105 9.11 -17.88 6.37
CA ALA A 105 9.46 -19.19 6.92
C ALA A 105 9.85 -20.20 5.83
N GLY A 106 9.15 -20.18 4.69
CA GLY A 106 9.40 -21.08 3.56
C GLY A 106 10.71 -20.81 2.81
N MET A 107 11.13 -19.54 2.70
CA MET A 107 12.37 -19.16 2.01
C MET A 107 13.63 -19.24 2.89
N GLY A 108 13.46 -19.38 4.20
CA GLY A 108 14.56 -19.37 5.18
C GLY A 108 15.05 -17.95 5.51
N MET A 109 16.32 -17.82 5.88
CA MET A 109 16.86 -16.52 6.31
C MET A 109 16.83 -15.49 5.17
N PRO A 110 16.17 -14.33 5.33
CA PRO A 110 16.09 -13.32 4.28
C PRO A 110 17.49 -12.80 3.94
N LYS A 111 17.84 -12.82 2.64
CA LYS A 111 19.14 -12.33 2.17
C LYS A 111 19.00 -10.91 1.64
N VAL A 112 19.58 -9.94 2.34
CA VAL A 112 19.63 -8.56 1.89
C VAL A 112 20.71 -8.44 0.80
N THR A 113 20.30 -8.60 -0.45
CA THR A 113 21.16 -8.37 -1.61
C THR A 113 21.29 -6.88 -1.91
N ARG A 114 22.23 -6.53 -2.80
CA ARG A 114 22.37 -5.16 -3.31
C ARG A 114 21.05 -4.63 -3.91
N ASP A 115 20.32 -5.47 -4.62
CA ASP A 115 19.07 -5.09 -5.28
C ASP A 115 17.94 -4.85 -4.29
N VAL A 116 17.87 -5.64 -3.20
CA VAL A 116 16.92 -5.43 -2.10
C VAL A 116 17.19 -4.09 -1.42
N ALA A 117 18.46 -3.82 -1.11
CA ALA A 117 18.86 -2.58 -0.47
C ALA A 117 18.57 -1.37 -1.37
N LEU A 118 18.95 -1.44 -2.65
CA LEU A 118 18.71 -0.37 -3.62
C LEU A 118 17.22 -0.11 -3.82
N SER A 119 16.42 -1.15 -4.02
CA SER A 119 14.97 -1.02 -4.21
C SER A 119 14.29 -0.40 -2.98
N SER A 120 14.75 -0.78 -1.79
CA SER A 120 14.25 -0.22 -0.53
C SER A 120 14.63 1.26 -0.37
N LEU A 121 15.88 1.62 -0.65
CA LEU A 121 16.33 3.01 -0.58
C LEU A 121 15.64 3.89 -1.61
N VAL A 122 15.49 3.42 -2.85
CA VAL A 122 14.72 4.13 -3.88
C VAL A 122 13.30 4.38 -3.40
N ARG A 123 12.61 3.36 -2.86
CA ARG A 123 11.25 3.53 -2.33
C ARG A 123 11.20 4.54 -1.19
N LEU A 124 12.14 4.45 -0.24
CA LEU A 124 12.14 5.25 1.00
C LEU A 124 12.65 6.67 0.82
N LEU A 125 13.40 6.97 -0.24
CA LEU A 125 13.95 8.31 -0.52
C LEU A 125 13.18 9.01 -1.62
N VAL A 126 12.94 8.33 -2.75
CA VAL A 126 12.30 8.96 -3.92
C VAL A 126 10.83 9.28 -3.64
N GLY A 127 10.11 8.38 -2.95
CA GLY A 127 8.71 8.62 -2.55
C GLY A 127 8.51 9.93 -1.76
N PRO A 128 9.16 10.11 -0.59
CA PRO A 128 9.08 11.35 0.17
C PRO A 128 9.61 12.56 -0.60
N ALA A 129 10.73 12.42 -1.33
CA ALA A 129 11.30 13.54 -2.08
C ALA A 129 10.30 14.04 -3.14
N LEU A 130 9.68 13.14 -3.90
CA LEU A 130 8.64 13.50 -4.85
C LEU A 130 7.43 14.12 -4.16
N ALA A 131 7.00 13.59 -3.01
CA ALA A 131 5.89 14.19 -2.27
C ALA A 131 6.21 15.62 -1.81
N LEU A 132 7.40 15.86 -1.26
CA LEU A 132 7.85 17.19 -0.84
C LEU A 132 7.93 18.18 -2.01
N LEU A 133 8.32 17.71 -3.20
CA LEU A 133 8.35 18.53 -4.41
C LEU A 133 6.95 18.80 -4.98
N LEU A 134 6.06 17.81 -4.96
CA LEU A 134 4.75 17.89 -5.59
C LEU A 134 3.70 18.57 -4.70
N VAL A 135 3.83 18.61 -3.38
CA VAL A 135 2.83 19.28 -2.54
C VAL A 135 2.65 20.77 -2.85
N ALA A 136 3.70 21.45 -3.30
CA ALA A 136 3.66 22.87 -3.66
C ALA A 136 2.81 23.18 -4.91
N PRO A 137 3.05 22.56 -6.09
CA PRO A 137 2.24 22.81 -7.29
C PRO A 137 0.77 22.41 -7.14
N PHE A 138 0.45 21.45 -6.26
CA PHE A 138 -0.93 21.04 -5.97
C PHE A 138 -1.58 21.87 -4.84
N ALA A 139 -0.92 22.91 -4.34
CA ALA A 139 -1.40 23.78 -3.26
C ALA A 139 -1.90 23.03 -2.01
N LEU A 140 -1.29 21.87 -1.71
CA LEU A 140 -1.68 21.08 -0.55
C LEU A 140 -1.17 21.74 0.73
N THR A 141 -2.07 21.98 1.68
CA THR A 141 -1.76 22.60 2.98
C THR A 141 -2.28 21.75 4.14
N GLY A 142 -1.81 22.05 5.35
CA GLY A 142 -2.26 21.43 6.60
C GLY A 142 -2.21 19.90 6.59
N ILE A 143 -3.31 19.29 7.06
CA ILE A 143 -3.47 17.85 7.22
C ILE A 143 -3.30 17.09 5.90
N ALA A 144 -3.86 17.60 4.79
CA ALA A 144 -3.78 16.93 3.49
C ALA A 144 -2.34 16.83 2.97
N ARG A 145 -1.54 17.89 3.19
CA ARG A 145 -0.10 17.91 2.88
C ARG A 145 0.65 16.90 3.75
N GLY A 146 0.45 16.96 5.06
CA GLY A 146 1.17 16.09 5.99
C GLY A 146 0.85 14.61 5.78
N ALA A 147 -0.43 14.27 5.65
CA ALA A 147 -0.86 12.90 5.34
C ALA A 147 -0.28 12.41 4.01
N GLY A 148 -0.26 13.24 2.97
CA GLY A 148 0.29 12.87 1.66
C GLY A 148 1.79 12.57 1.71
N ILE A 149 2.58 13.43 2.36
CA ILE A 149 4.02 13.24 2.53
C ILE A 149 4.29 11.96 3.34
N LEU A 150 3.59 11.78 4.47
CA LEU A 150 3.75 10.59 5.30
C LEU A 150 3.37 9.31 4.55
N GLN A 151 2.26 9.30 3.81
CA GLN A 151 1.88 8.13 3.00
C GLN A 151 2.93 7.80 1.92
N ALA A 152 3.47 8.82 1.25
CA ALA A 152 4.52 8.64 0.27
C ALA A 152 5.83 8.13 0.89
N SER A 153 6.05 8.34 2.18
CA SER A 153 7.24 7.92 2.92
C SER A 153 7.16 6.49 3.47
N MET A 154 6.00 5.84 3.33
CA MET A 154 5.81 4.48 3.81
C MET A 154 6.68 3.46 3.05
N PRO A 155 7.13 2.39 3.71
CA PRO A 155 7.91 1.33 3.09
C PRO A 155 7.12 0.58 2.01
N VAL A 156 7.73 -0.43 1.39
CA VAL A 156 7.06 -1.27 0.38
C VAL A 156 5.77 -1.87 0.96
N ALA A 157 4.72 -1.97 0.15
CA ALA A 157 3.44 -2.49 0.59
C ALA A 157 3.48 -4.02 0.73
N VAL A 158 2.89 -4.55 1.80
CA VAL A 158 2.65 -6.00 1.96
C VAL A 158 1.86 -6.55 0.77
N LEU A 159 0.95 -5.72 0.21
CA LEU A 159 0.21 -6.05 -1.02
C LEU A 159 1.13 -6.43 -2.19
N ALA A 160 2.28 -5.76 -2.35
CA ALA A 160 3.21 -6.08 -3.43
C ALA A 160 3.81 -7.49 -3.26
N ALA A 161 4.09 -7.91 -2.02
CA ALA A 161 4.55 -9.27 -1.74
C ALA A 161 3.47 -10.31 -2.05
N LEU A 162 2.20 -10.03 -1.73
CA LEU A 162 1.10 -10.93 -2.07
C LEU A 162 0.90 -11.08 -3.59
N ILE A 163 0.97 -9.98 -4.34
CA ILE A 163 0.90 -10.03 -5.80
C ILE A 163 2.07 -10.84 -6.36
N ALA A 164 3.29 -10.63 -5.85
CA ALA A 164 4.46 -11.40 -6.24
C ALA A 164 4.32 -12.90 -5.95
N LEU A 165 3.69 -13.26 -4.81
CA LEU A 165 3.40 -14.64 -4.45
C LEU A 165 2.38 -15.28 -5.37
N GLU A 166 1.24 -14.62 -5.57
CA GLU A 166 0.16 -15.09 -6.43
C GLU A 166 0.64 -15.35 -7.86
N HIS A 167 1.45 -14.41 -8.40
CA HIS A 167 1.97 -14.49 -9.76
C HIS A 167 3.32 -15.21 -9.88
N ARG A 168 3.89 -15.72 -8.78
CA ARG A 168 5.19 -16.42 -8.71
C ARG A 168 6.35 -15.61 -9.32
N LEU A 169 6.40 -14.31 -9.01
CA LEU A 169 7.39 -13.38 -9.53
C LEU A 169 8.34 -12.89 -8.45
N LEU A 170 9.50 -13.55 -8.38
CA LEU A 170 10.56 -13.24 -7.42
C LEU A 170 10.00 -13.02 -5.99
N PRO A 171 9.13 -13.92 -5.48
CA PRO A 171 8.41 -13.71 -4.22
C PRO A 171 9.36 -13.44 -3.05
N ASP A 172 10.49 -14.14 -3.01
CA ASP A 172 11.54 -14.01 -2.01
C ASP A 172 12.17 -12.62 -2.00
N PHE A 173 12.43 -12.07 -3.18
CA PHE A 173 12.99 -10.73 -3.34
C PHE A 173 12.01 -9.66 -2.87
N VAL A 174 10.75 -9.72 -3.31
CA VAL A 174 9.74 -8.72 -2.96
C VAL A 174 9.40 -8.79 -1.47
N THR A 175 9.31 -10.00 -0.92
CA THR A 175 9.08 -10.23 0.51
C THR A 175 10.24 -9.71 1.36
N THR A 176 11.48 -10.00 0.97
CA THR A 176 12.67 -9.49 1.66
C THR A 176 12.75 -7.96 1.57
N THR A 177 12.39 -7.37 0.43
CA THR A 177 12.34 -5.92 0.24
C THR A 177 11.25 -5.27 1.10
N ALA A 178 10.08 -5.90 1.22
CA ALA A 178 9.03 -5.45 2.12
C ALA A 178 9.48 -5.46 3.59
N LEU A 179 10.12 -6.54 4.04
CA LEU A 179 10.66 -6.64 5.39
C LEU A 179 11.78 -5.61 5.63
N PHE A 180 12.78 -5.59 4.76
CA PHE A 180 13.96 -4.73 4.90
C PHE A 180 13.58 -3.24 4.85
N SER A 181 12.76 -2.83 3.87
CA SER A 181 12.28 -1.44 3.81
C SER A 181 11.45 -1.06 5.03
N THR A 182 10.67 -1.98 5.60
CA THR A 182 9.91 -1.71 6.83
C THR A 182 10.84 -1.47 8.01
N LEU A 183 11.90 -2.26 8.18
CA LEU A 183 12.90 -2.03 9.23
C LEU A 183 13.65 -0.70 9.04
N VAL A 184 14.15 -0.44 7.83
CA VAL A 184 14.87 0.80 7.51
C VAL A 184 13.95 2.02 7.63
N SER A 185 12.64 1.85 7.41
CA SER A 185 11.68 2.96 7.51
C SER A 185 11.59 3.57 8.90
N ALA A 186 11.97 2.87 9.96
CA ALA A 186 12.04 3.46 11.30
C ALA A 186 12.97 4.68 11.33
N ILE A 187 14.10 4.62 10.63
CA ILE A 187 15.06 5.73 10.52
C ILE A 187 14.51 6.80 9.58
N THR A 188 14.07 6.42 8.38
CA THR A 188 13.65 7.39 7.36
C THR A 188 12.38 8.13 7.78
N LEU A 189 11.41 7.46 8.40
CA LEU A 189 10.19 8.09 8.91
C LEU A 189 10.48 9.01 10.09
N THR A 190 11.43 8.69 10.96
CA THR A 190 11.84 9.61 12.02
C THR A 190 12.29 10.95 11.43
N ILE A 191 13.03 10.93 10.32
CA ILE A 191 13.44 12.15 9.62
C ILE A 191 12.24 12.84 8.97
N VAL A 192 11.38 12.11 8.26
CA VAL A 192 10.21 12.71 7.60
C VAL A 192 9.25 13.34 8.61
N LEU A 193 9.07 12.74 9.78
CA LEU A 193 8.19 13.23 10.84
C LEU A 193 8.63 14.58 11.41
N THR A 194 9.90 14.98 11.28
CA THR A 194 10.35 16.32 11.68
C THR A 194 10.11 17.38 10.60
N LEU A 195 9.90 16.96 9.35
CA LEU A 195 9.65 17.82 8.19
C LEU A 195 8.16 18.13 7.97
N VAL A 196 7.28 17.36 8.62
CA VAL A 196 5.82 17.43 8.56
C VAL A 196 5.29 17.82 9.93
#